data_AF-A0A9E5GIF5-F1
#
_entry.id   AF-A0A9E5GIF5-F1
#
_cell.length_a   1.000
_cell.length_b   1.000
_cell.length_c   1.000
_cell.angle_alpha   90.00
_cell.angle_beta   90.00
_cell.angle_gamma   90.00
#
_symmetry.space_group_name_H-M   'P 1'
#
loop_
_entity.id
_entity.type
_entity.pdbx_description
1 polymer ?
#
loop_
_entity_poly.entity_id
_entity_poly.type
_entity_poly.pdbx_seq_one_letter_code
_entity_poly.pdbx_strand_id
1 'polypeptide(L)'
;MITIAKLRTLKDRTCVRKCAHLFHQMSRQPDVVFLKGLSALFSEKQFCTVLEATEQARLAQLRDELFSKEGRALRFVCEDIHYFLLGVLGSEPA
;
A
#
# COMPACT_ATOMS: atom_id res chain seq x y z
N MET A 1 -11.21 -12.19 -2.29
CA MET A 1 -10.61 -11.05 -1.58
C MET A 1 -9.65 -11.60 -0.54
N ILE A 2 -8.36 -11.24 -0.59
CA ILE A 2 -7.38 -11.66 0.42
C ILE A 2 -7.62 -10.87 1.72
N THR A 3 -7.45 -11.49 2.87
CA THR A 3 -7.61 -10.82 4.17
C THR A 3 -6.30 -10.15 4.60
N ILE A 4 -6.39 -9.09 5.41
CA ILE A 4 -5.23 -8.43 6.02
C ILE A 4 -4.39 -9.43 6.84
N ALA A 5 -5.06 -10.33 7.56
CA ALA A 5 -4.39 -11.40 8.30
C ALA A 5 -3.55 -12.29 7.38
N LYS A 6 -4.05 -12.62 6.18
CA LYS A 6 -3.29 -13.43 5.22
C LYS A 6 -2.10 -12.68 4.66
N LEU A 7 -2.21 -11.37 4.40
CA LEU A 7 -1.09 -10.53 3.95
C LEU A 7 0.08 -10.56 4.95
N ARG A 8 -0.20 -10.47 6.25
CA ARG A 8 0.81 -10.55 7.31
C ARG A 8 1.59 -11.87 7.32
N THR A 9 1.05 -12.95 6.76
CA THR A 9 1.76 -14.25 6.67
C THR A 9 2.69 -14.37 5.48
N LEU A 10 2.68 -13.39 4.56
CA LEU A 10 3.51 -13.43 3.35
C LEU A 10 4.96 -13.05 3.65
N LYS A 11 5.87 -13.43 2.75
CA LYS A 11 7.26 -12.92 2.78
C LYS A 11 7.28 -11.42 2.49
N ASP A 12 8.29 -10.71 3.01
CA ASP A 12 8.39 -9.25 3.00
C ASP A 12 8.07 -8.61 1.63
N ARG A 13 8.88 -8.89 0.60
CA ARG A 13 8.66 -8.38 -0.77
C ARG A 13 7.31 -8.81 -1.36
N THR A 14 6.85 -10.03 -1.08
CA THR A 14 5.56 -10.54 -1.56
C THR A 14 4.38 -9.81 -0.90
N CYS A 15 4.48 -9.50 0.39
CA CYS A 15 3.50 -8.70 1.12
C CYS A 15 3.38 -7.31 0.50
N VAL A 16 4.51 -6.61 0.33
CA VAL A 16 4.56 -5.27 -0.27
C VAL A 16 3.98 -5.27 -1.68
N ARG A 17 4.35 -6.25 -2.53
CA ARG A 17 3.83 -6.38 -3.90
C ARG A 17 2.32 -6.63 -3.93
N LYS A 18 1.82 -7.53 -3.07
CA LYS A 18 0.38 -7.78 -2.96
C LYS A 18 -0.36 -6.55 -2.45
N CYS A 19 0.20 -5.83 -1.49
CA CYS A 19 -0.36 -4.59 -0.98
C CYS A 19 -0.46 -3.54 -2.11
N ALA A 20 0.58 -3.38 -2.92
CA ALA A 20 0.57 -2.50 -4.09
C ALA A 20 -0.60 -2.82 -5.04
N HIS A 21 -0.80 -4.10 -5.40
CA HIS A 21 -1.91 -4.50 -6.26
C HIS A 21 -3.29 -4.28 -5.61
N LEU A 22 -3.40 -4.41 -4.29
CA LEU A 22 -4.66 -4.15 -3.59
C LEU A 22 -4.99 -2.66 -3.60
N PHE A 23 -4.01 -1.78 -3.47
CA PHE A 23 -4.22 -0.33 -3.64
C PHE A 23 -4.71 0.02 -5.05
N HIS A 24 -4.16 -0.61 -6.09
CA HIS A 24 -4.68 -0.48 -7.47
C HIS A 24 -6.13 -0.97 -7.60
N GLN A 25 -6.52 -2.03 -6.90
CA GLN A 25 -7.91 -2.47 -6.88
C GLN A 25 -8.81 -1.44 -6.17
N MET A 26 -8.33 -0.88 -5.05
CA MET A 26 -9.05 0.14 -4.29
C MET A 26 -9.16 1.48 -5.01
N SER A 27 -8.29 1.80 -5.97
CA SER A 27 -8.46 2.99 -6.82
C SER A 27 -9.71 2.90 -7.69
N ARG A 28 -10.09 1.67 -8.09
CA ARG A 28 -11.26 1.40 -8.94
C ARG A 28 -12.52 1.22 -8.12
N GLN A 29 -12.41 0.50 -7.00
CA GLN A 29 -13.51 0.20 -6.09
C GLN A 29 -13.06 0.47 -4.64
N PRO A 30 -13.16 1.73 -4.18
CA PRO A 30 -12.71 2.09 -2.84
C PRO A 30 -13.55 1.42 -1.76
N ASP A 31 -12.87 0.75 -0.84
CA ASP A 31 -13.45 0.27 0.42
C ASP A 31 -12.64 0.89 1.56
N VAL A 32 -13.25 1.85 2.26
CA VAL A 32 -12.59 2.63 3.32
C VAL A 32 -12.15 1.74 4.49
N VAL A 33 -12.95 0.71 4.83
CA VAL A 33 -12.63 -0.20 5.92
C VAL A 33 -11.42 -1.06 5.55
N PHE A 34 -11.41 -1.57 4.31
CA PHE A 34 -10.29 -2.35 3.81
C PHE A 34 -9.02 -1.51 3.62
N LEU A 35 -9.14 -0.28 3.12
CA LEU A 35 -8.04 0.69 3.01
C LEU A 35 -7.41 1.01 4.37
N LYS A 36 -8.22 1.16 5.42
CA LYS A 36 -7.72 1.29 6.78
C LYS A 36 -6.91 0.07 7.21
N GLY A 37 -7.40 -1.14 6.91
CA GLY A 37 -6.66 -2.38 7.15
C GLY A 37 -5.34 -2.47 6.37
N LEU A 38 -5.33 -2.08 5.09
CA LEU A 38 -4.13 -2.09 4.25
C LEU A 38 -3.09 -1.10 4.75
N SER A 39 -3.50 0.13 5.09
CA SER A 39 -2.60 1.17 5.56
C SER A 39 -1.92 0.82 6.89
N ALA A 40 -2.56 0.00 7.73
CA ALA A 40 -1.96 -0.50 8.96
C ALA A 40 -0.75 -1.40 8.71
N LEU A 41 -0.63 -2.01 7.51
CA LEU A 41 0.52 -2.84 7.15
C LEU A 41 1.81 -2.03 6.96
N PHE A 42 1.72 -0.72 6.74
CA PHE A 42 2.88 0.13 6.46
C PHE A 42 3.87 0.21 7.63
N SER A 43 3.39 -0.03 8.84
CA SER A 43 4.22 -0.06 10.06
C SER A 43 4.68 -1.46 10.44
N GLU A 44 4.38 -2.49 9.63
CA GLU A 44 4.79 -3.87 9.90
C GLU A 44 6.24 -4.10 9.48
N LYS A 45 6.90 -5.06 10.15
CA LYS A 45 8.31 -5.42 9.89
C LYS A 45 8.60 -5.69 8.41
N GLN A 46 7.65 -6.24 7.68
CA GLN A 46 7.76 -6.52 6.24
C GLN A 46 8.04 -5.26 5.42
N PHE A 47 7.35 -4.17 5.73
CA PHE A 47 7.56 -2.88 5.06
C PHE A 47 8.87 -2.26 5.52
N CYS A 48 9.18 -2.30 6.82
CA CYS A 48 10.47 -1.78 7.33
C CYS A 48 11.70 -2.51 6.78
N THR A 49 11.53 -3.77 6.34
CA THR A 49 12.61 -4.58 5.74
C THR A 49 12.83 -4.26 4.27
N VAL A 50 11.79 -3.81 3.57
CA VAL A 50 11.83 -3.54 2.12
C VAL A 50 12.06 -2.06 1.83
N LEU A 51 11.52 -1.16 2.67
CA LEU A 51 11.56 0.29 2.48
C LEU A 51 12.68 0.91 3.32
N GLU A 52 13.42 1.83 2.72
CA GLU A 52 14.34 2.72 3.42
C GLU A 52 13.60 3.78 4.26
N ALA A 53 14.31 4.45 5.17
CA ALA A 53 13.69 5.44 6.07
C ALA A 53 12.99 6.59 5.33
N THR A 54 13.56 7.05 4.21
CA THR A 54 12.98 8.09 3.34
C THR A 54 11.69 7.61 2.67
N GLU A 55 11.67 6.37 2.21
CA GLU A 55 10.52 5.70 1.59
C GLU A 55 9.41 5.47 2.61
N GLN A 56 9.74 5.07 3.84
CA GLN A 56 8.78 4.94 4.93
C GLN A 56 8.13 6.28 5.27
N ALA A 57 8.91 7.37 5.31
CA ALA A 57 8.38 8.71 5.53
C ALA A 57 7.43 9.12 4.40
N ARG A 58 7.78 8.84 3.14
CA ARG A 58 6.91 9.10 1.98
C ARG A 58 5.63 8.29 2.04
N LEU A 59 5.71 7.01 2.40
CA LEU A 59 4.54 6.14 2.54
C LEU A 59 3.60 6.61 3.66
N ALA A 60 4.15 7.13 4.76
CA ALA A 60 3.36 7.73 5.83
C ALA A 60 2.61 8.99 5.36
N GLN A 61 3.24 9.86 4.56
CA GLN A 61 2.57 11.02 3.96
C GLN A 61 1.40 10.58 3.06
N LEU A 62 1.61 9.58 2.19
CA LEU A 62 0.56 9.05 1.31
C LEU A 62 -0.59 8.42 2.10
N ARG A 63 -0.30 7.76 3.23
CA ARG A 63 -1.32 7.25 4.14
C ARG A 63 -2.17 8.38 4.71
N ASP A 64 -1.55 9.48 5.13
CA ASP A 64 -2.28 10.59 5.74
C ASP A 64 -3.12 11.32 4.66
N GLU A 65 -2.63 11.39 3.42
CA GLU A 65 -3.41 11.83 2.26
C GLU A 65 -4.60 10.91 1.97
N LEU A 66 -4.43 9.60 2.12
CA LEU A 66 -5.48 8.59 1.86
C LEU A 66 -6.74 8.84 2.72
N PHE A 67 -6.57 9.29 3.97
CA PHE A 67 -7.69 9.54 4.89
C PHE A 67 -8.18 10.99 4.90
N SER A 68 -7.54 11.89 4.15
CA SER A 68 -7.97 13.29 4.01
C SER A 68 -8.63 13.59 2.66
N LYS A 69 -8.63 12.63 1.72
CA LYS A 69 -9.22 12.76 0.39
C LYS A 69 -10.44 11.86 0.23
N GLU A 70 -11.39 12.32 -0.59
CA GLU A 70 -12.61 11.58 -0.93
C GLU A 70 -12.83 11.53 -2.45
N GLY A 71 -13.75 10.67 -2.88
CA GLY A 71 -14.20 10.59 -4.27
C GLY A 71 -13.05 10.35 -5.26
N ARG A 72 -12.92 11.21 -6.27
CA ARG A 72 -11.88 11.08 -7.30
C ARG A 72 -10.46 11.27 -6.75
N ALA A 73 -10.28 12.14 -5.76
CA ALA A 73 -8.96 12.40 -5.19
C ALA A 73 -8.42 11.17 -4.44
N LEU A 74 -9.29 10.43 -3.74
CA LEU A 74 -8.93 9.16 -3.10
C LEU A 74 -8.36 8.14 -4.10
N ARG A 75 -8.93 8.08 -5.31
CA ARG A 75 -8.46 7.16 -6.35
C ARG A 75 -7.02 7.46 -6.76
N PHE A 76 -6.66 8.73 -6.91
CA PHE A 76 -5.30 9.13 -7.25
C PHE A 76 -4.32 8.77 -6.14
N VAL A 77 -4.67 9.00 -4.87
CA VAL A 77 -3.81 8.59 -3.76
C VAL A 77 -3.60 7.07 -3.72
N CYS A 78 -4.64 6.28 -4.00
CA CYS A 78 -4.51 4.83 -4.14
C CYS A 78 -3.54 4.43 -5.27
N GLU A 79 -3.62 5.09 -6.44
CA GLU A 79 -2.68 4.87 -7.55
C GLU A 79 -1.25 5.30 -7.19
N ASP A 80 -1.10 6.44 -6.51
CA ASP A 80 0.21 6.95 -6.08
C ASP A 80 0.89 5.95 -5.12
N ILE A 81 0.14 5.40 -4.16
CA ILE A 81 0.62 4.32 -3.30
C ILE A 81 0.97 3.06 -4.12
N HIS A 82 0.12 2.69 -5.08
CA HIS A 82 0.38 1.55 -5.95
C HIS A 82 1.72 1.67 -6.70
N TYR A 83 1.91 2.77 -7.43
CA TYR A 83 3.13 3.00 -8.21
C TYR A 83 4.35 3.20 -7.32
N PHE A 84 4.19 3.88 -6.18
CA PHE A 84 5.27 4.03 -5.20
C PHE A 84 5.79 2.67 -4.72
N LEU A 85 4.89 1.79 -4.27
CA LEU A 85 5.29 0.47 -3.76
C LEU A 85 5.90 -0.41 -4.86
N LEU A 86 5.43 -0.31 -6.11
CA LEU A 86 6.08 -0.99 -7.24
C LEU A 86 7.46 -0.42 -7.55
N GLY A 87 7.64 0.90 -7.45
CA GLY A 87 8.93 1.56 -7.63
C GLY A 87 9.97 1.09 -6.63
N VAL A 88 9.61 1.02 -5.35
CA VAL A 88 10.48 0.50 -4.27
C VAL A 88 10.90 -0.95 -4.51
N LEU A 89 9.99 -1.78 -5.03
CA LEU A 89 10.29 -3.18 -5.30
C LEU A 89 11.30 -3.37 -6.45
N GLY A 90 11.62 -2.31 -7.18
CA GLY A 90 12.31 -2.36 -8.46
C GLY A 90 11.37 -2.88 -9.55
N SER A 91 11.60 -2.44 -10.78
CA SER A 91 10.88 -2.88 -11.99
C SER A 91 11.16 -4.35 -12.33
N GLU A 92 10.98 -5.27 -11.40
CA GLU A 92 10.91 -6.69 -11.66
C GLU A 92 9.49 -7.01 -12.12
N PRO A 93 9.25 -7.22 -13.44
CA PRO A 93 8.02 -7.86 -13.87
C PRO A 93 7.91 -9.22 -13.17
N ALA A 94 6.71 -9.52 -12.69
CA ALA A 94 6.38 -10.78 -12.04
C ALA A 94 6.55 -11.99 -12.96
#